data_AF-A0A2W6YZS4-F1
#
_entry.id   AF-A0A2W6YZS4-F1
#
_cell.length_a   1.000
_cell.length_b   1.000
_cell.length_c   1.000
_cell.angle_alpha   90.00
_cell.angle_beta   90.00
_cell.angle_gamma   90.00
#
_symmetry.space_group_name_H-M   'P 1'
#
loop_
_entity.id
_entity.type
_entity.pdbx_description
1 polymer ?
#
loop_
_entity_poly.entity_id
_entity_poly.type
_entity_poly.pdbx_seq_one_letter_code
_entity_poly.pdbx_strand_id
1 'polypeptide(L)'
;MYSKNSGRAPKGSVGIKSFRGRLRIRLPRHLYDGKQKYLSTDLADTDINRRVVDAKAKLIESDIALERFDYTLAKYGKPKPPQLTVLEPLKPQSMTVMEIWNMPPTNCPV
;
A
#
# COMPACT_ATOMS: atom_id res chain seq x y z
N MET A 1 -9.40 12.93 -41.16
CA MET A 1 -8.35 11.93 -40.84
C MET A 1 -7.50 12.47 -39.70
N TYR A 2 -7.83 12.19 -38.44
CA TYR A 2 -7.02 12.71 -37.32
C TYR A 2 -5.75 11.87 -37.16
N SER A 3 -4.61 12.48 -37.51
CA SER A 3 -3.27 11.98 -37.19
C SER A 3 -3.17 11.82 -35.68
N LYS A 4 -2.98 10.58 -35.24
CA LYS A 4 -2.67 10.27 -33.84
C LYS A 4 -1.21 10.65 -33.62
N ASN A 5 -0.96 11.92 -33.33
CA ASN A 5 0.38 12.40 -32.98
C ASN A 5 0.88 11.52 -31.83
N SER A 6 1.86 10.66 -32.10
CA SER A 6 2.54 9.83 -31.11
C SER A 6 3.48 10.69 -30.26
N GLY A 7 2.94 11.79 -29.73
CA GLY A 7 3.62 12.66 -28.80
C GLY A 7 3.95 11.87 -27.55
N ARG A 8 5.18 12.04 -27.08
CA ARG A 8 5.64 11.47 -25.81
C ARG A 8 4.62 11.89 -24.74
N ALA A 9 4.09 10.93 -23.99
CA ALA A 9 3.12 11.23 -22.94
C ALA A 9 3.67 12.34 -22.02
N PRO A 10 2.85 13.33 -21.64
CA PRO A 10 3.32 14.48 -20.88
C PRO A 10 4.02 14.05 -19.58
N LYS A 11 4.94 14.89 -19.10
CA LYS A 11 5.71 14.61 -17.88
C LYS A 11 4.72 14.47 -16.73
N GLY A 12 4.64 13.28 -16.13
CA GLY A 12 3.66 12.98 -15.08
C GLY A 12 2.64 11.92 -15.49
N SER A 13 2.48 11.62 -16.78
CA SER A 13 1.44 10.68 -17.24
C SER A 13 1.60 9.28 -16.68
N VAL A 14 0.50 8.77 -16.15
CA VAL A 14 0.37 7.44 -15.56
C VAL A 14 -0.42 6.57 -16.54
N GLY A 15 0.20 5.46 -16.97
CA GLY A 15 -0.40 4.56 -17.95
C GLY A 15 -1.10 3.37 -17.30
N ILE A 16 -2.17 2.86 -17.90
CA ILE A 16 -2.79 1.58 -17.50
C ILE A 16 -2.32 0.48 -18.46
N LYS A 17 -1.89 -0.66 -17.91
CA LYS A 17 -1.48 -1.83 -18.69
C LYS A 17 -2.12 -3.09 -18.12
N SER A 18 -2.64 -3.95 -18.99
CA SER A 18 -3.05 -5.31 -18.61
C SER A 18 -1.84 -6.25 -18.62
N PHE A 19 -1.76 -7.11 -17.61
CA PHE A 19 -0.72 -8.12 -17.47
C PHE A 19 -1.34 -9.39 -16.88
N ARG A 20 -1.31 -10.49 -17.64
CA ARG A 20 -1.88 -11.79 -17.25
C ARG A 20 -3.35 -11.69 -16.80
N GLY A 21 -4.17 -10.93 -17.53
CA GLY A 21 -5.59 -10.70 -17.22
C GLY A 21 -5.86 -9.78 -16.03
N ARG A 22 -4.83 -9.14 -15.46
CA ARG A 22 -4.96 -8.18 -14.36
C ARG A 22 -4.49 -6.80 -14.77
N LEU A 23 -5.13 -5.78 -14.23
CA LEU A 23 -4.76 -4.39 -14.46
C LEU A 23 -3.57 -3.99 -13.58
N ARG A 24 -2.68 -3.18 -14.15
CA ARG A 24 -1.53 -2.58 -13.46
C ARG A 24 -1.38 -1.14 -13.91
N ILE A 25 -0.94 -0.30 -12.99
CA ILE A 25 -0.64 1.10 -13.23
C ILE A 25 0.87 1.23 -13.45
N ARG A 26 1.26 1.88 -14.53
CA ARG A 26 2.62 2.20 -14.91
C ARG A 26 2.93 3.61 -14.43
N LEU A 27 3.81 3.71 -13.44
CA LEU A 27 4.26 4.98 -12.91
C LEU A 27 5.28 5.63 -13.85
N PRO A 28 5.42 6.95 -13.83
CA PRO A 28 6.38 7.63 -14.68
C PRO A 28 7.82 7.50 -14.13
N ARG A 29 8.78 7.35 -15.05
CA ARG A 29 10.20 7.06 -14.75
C ARG A 29 10.91 8.14 -13.92
N HIS A 30 10.48 9.39 -14.04
CA HIS A 30 11.15 10.52 -13.38
C HIS A 30 11.03 10.47 -11.84
N LEU A 31 10.05 9.72 -11.31
CA LEU A 31 9.87 9.58 -9.86
C LEU A 31 10.85 8.61 -9.21
N TYR A 32 11.47 7.72 -9.98
CA TYR A 32 12.30 6.62 -9.45
C TYR A 32 13.65 6.56 -10.14
N ASP A 33 14.30 7.71 -10.32
CA ASP A 33 15.67 7.78 -10.87
C ASP A 33 15.80 7.05 -12.23
N GLY A 34 14.82 7.27 -13.12
CA GLY A 34 14.76 6.62 -14.43
C GLY A 34 14.23 5.18 -14.43
N LYS A 35 14.07 4.54 -13.26
CA LYS A 35 13.55 3.17 -13.16
C LYS A 35 12.04 3.15 -13.37
N GLN A 36 11.59 2.19 -14.17
CA GLN A 36 10.15 2.00 -14.37
C GLN A 36 9.55 1.17 -13.25
N LYS A 37 8.59 1.74 -12.53
CA LYS A 37 7.83 1.04 -11.49
C LYS A 37 6.40 0.77 -11.94
N TYR A 38 5.85 -0.33 -11.43
CA TYR A 38 4.49 -0.77 -11.70
C TYR A 38 3.77 -0.97 -10.38
N LEU A 39 2.55 -0.46 -10.28
CA LEU A 39 1.65 -0.67 -9.17
C LEU A 39 0.59 -1.70 -9.61
N SER A 40 0.57 -2.85 -8.95
CA SER A 40 -0.39 -3.92 -9.26
C SER A 40 -1.69 -3.70 -8.49
N THR A 41 -2.81 -3.54 -9.20
CA THR A 41 -4.13 -3.31 -8.57
C THR A 41 -4.90 -4.61 -8.33
N ASP A 42 -4.42 -5.76 -8.82
CA ASP A 42 -5.04 -7.08 -8.70
C ASP A 42 -6.45 -7.20 -9.30
N LEU A 43 -6.98 -6.15 -9.90
CA LEU A 43 -8.30 -6.15 -10.54
C LEU A 43 -8.24 -6.90 -11.87
N ALA A 44 -9.27 -7.68 -12.17
CA ALA A 44 -9.42 -8.32 -13.48
C ALA A 44 -9.60 -7.26 -14.57
N ASP A 45 -9.18 -7.58 -15.80
CA ASP A 45 -9.36 -6.73 -16.98
C ASP A 45 -10.84 -6.71 -17.43
N THR A 46 -11.66 -5.93 -16.74
CA THR A 46 -13.05 -5.64 -17.10
C THR A 46 -13.24 -4.13 -17.26
N ASP A 47 -14.21 -3.69 -18.06
CA ASP A 47 -14.43 -2.26 -18.31
C ASP A 47 -14.69 -1.46 -17.03
N ILE A 48 -15.42 -2.05 -16.08
CA ILE A 48 -15.70 -1.44 -14.77
C ILE A 48 -14.39 -1.26 -13.99
N ASN A 49 -13.58 -2.32 -13.89
CA ASN A 49 -12.29 -2.25 -13.19
C ASN A 49 -11.33 -1.30 -13.89
N ARG A 50 -11.38 -1.20 -15.21
CA ARG A 50 -10.56 -0.27 -15.99
C ARG A 50 -10.89 1.17 -15.65
N ARG A 51 -12.18 1.53 -15.48
CA ARG A 51 -12.61 2.85 -14.99
C ARG A 51 -12.12 3.13 -13.57
N VAL A 52 -12.16 2.14 -12.68
CA VAL A 52 -11.64 2.28 -11.30
C VAL A 52 -10.13 2.53 -11.31
N VAL A 53 -9.39 1.78 -12.13
CA VAL A 53 -7.94 1.95 -12.27
C VAL A 53 -7.59 3.27 -12.93
N ASP A 54 -8.40 3.75 -13.87
CA ASP A 54 -8.26 5.08 -14.48
C ASP A 54 -8.46 6.22 -13.47
N ALA A 55 -9.48 6.12 -12.62
CA ALA A 55 -9.66 7.06 -11.52
C ALA A 55 -8.47 7.08 -10.56
N LYS A 56 -7.92 5.90 -10.22
CA LYS A 56 -6.68 5.80 -9.41
C LYS A 56 -5.47 6.41 -10.12
N ALA A 57 -5.33 6.18 -11.43
CA ALA A 57 -4.24 6.74 -12.22
C ALA A 57 -4.30 8.28 -12.23
N LYS A 58 -5.48 8.87 -12.47
CA LYS A 58 -5.70 10.33 -12.40
C LYS A 58 -5.38 10.91 -11.03
N LEU A 59 -5.75 10.20 -9.96
CA LEU A 59 -5.43 10.64 -8.61
C LEU A 59 -3.91 10.68 -8.37
N ILE A 60 -3.17 9.69 -8.90
CA ILE A 60 -1.70 9.72 -8.86
C ILE A 60 -1.15 10.87 -9.71
N GLU A 61 -1.68 11.11 -10.92
CA GLU A 61 -1.27 12.23 -11.76
C GLU A 61 -1.45 13.58 -11.06
N SER A 62 -2.59 13.78 -10.39
CA SER A 62 -2.85 14.97 -9.58
C SER A 62 -1.87 15.10 -8.41
N ASP A 63 -1.60 14.02 -7.68
CA ASP A 63 -0.66 14.05 -6.56
C ASP A 63 0.79 14.34 -7.01
N ILE A 64 1.18 13.87 -8.21
CA ILE A 64 2.47 14.20 -8.83
C ILE A 64 2.51 15.70 -9.19
N ALA A 65 1.45 16.23 -9.80
CA ALA A 65 1.36 17.64 -10.18
C ALA A 65 1.38 18.58 -8.96
N LEU A 66 0.82 18.14 -7.83
CA LEU A 66 0.79 18.89 -6.58
C LEU A 66 2.03 18.66 -5.69
N GLU A 67 3.03 17.90 -6.17
CA GLU A 67 4.24 17.54 -5.41
C GLU A 67 3.94 16.84 -4.06
N ARG A 68 2.77 16.21 -3.92
CA ARG A 68 2.31 15.48 -2.73
C ARG A 68 2.31 13.98 -2.92
N PHE A 69 3.08 13.50 -3.89
CA PHE A 69 3.13 12.10 -4.25
C PHE A 69 3.77 11.24 -3.15
N ASP A 70 3.06 10.20 -2.73
CA ASP A 70 3.55 9.23 -1.75
C ASP A 70 4.43 8.17 -2.43
N TYR A 71 5.75 8.29 -2.24
CA TYR A 71 6.75 7.33 -2.75
C TYR A 71 6.65 5.94 -2.12
N THR A 72 6.03 5.80 -0.95
CA THR A 72 5.82 4.49 -0.32
C THR A 72 4.74 3.67 -1.03
N LEU A 73 3.95 4.31 -1.89
CA LEU A 73 2.78 3.76 -2.57
C LEU A 73 1.72 3.22 -1.60
N ALA A 74 1.84 3.46 -0.30
CA ALA A 74 0.90 2.96 0.71
C ALA A 74 -0.49 3.57 0.49
N LYS A 75 -0.54 4.85 0.08
CA LYS A 75 -1.79 5.56 -0.24
C LYS A 75 -2.55 4.97 -1.43
N TYR A 76 -1.83 4.50 -2.46
CA TYR A 76 -2.43 4.04 -3.73
C TYR A 76 -2.52 2.52 -3.85
N GLY A 77 -1.76 1.83 -3.02
CA GLY A 77 -1.60 0.39 -3.03
C GLY A 77 -2.80 -0.36 -2.49
N LYS A 78 -2.61 -1.67 -2.34
CA LYS A 78 -3.60 -2.51 -1.67
C LYS A 78 -3.63 -2.10 -0.20
N PRO A 79 -4.81 -2.02 0.43
CA PRO A 79 -4.86 -1.96 1.88
C PRO A 79 -4.02 -3.13 2.41
N LYS A 80 -3.04 -2.83 3.25
CA LYS A 80 -2.19 -3.84 3.87
C LYS A 80 -3.15 -4.82 4.55
N PRO A 81 -3.10 -6.14 4.24
CA PRO A 81 -3.93 -7.09 4.96
C PRO A 81 -3.66 -6.88 6.45
N PRO A 82 -4.70 -6.89 7.30
CA PRO A 82 -4.53 -6.69 8.73
C PRO A 82 -3.47 -7.69 9.19
N GLN A 83 -2.32 -7.16 9.63
CA GLN A 83 -1.29 -7.99 10.20
C GLN A 83 -1.87 -8.46 11.53
N LEU A 84 -2.33 -9.71 11.57
CA LEU A 84 -2.60 -10.40 12.81
C LEU A 84 -1.24 -10.52 13.51
N THR A 85 -0.91 -9.51 14.33
CA THR A 85 0.20 -9.61 15.26
C THR A 85 -0.17 -10.71 16.22
N VAL A 86 0.43 -11.88 16.03
CA VAL A 86 0.40 -12.95 17.03
C VAL A 86 1.06 -12.33 18.26
N LEU A 87 0.25 -11.95 19.25
CA LEU A 87 0.77 -11.61 20.56
C LEU A 87 1.48 -12.87 21.06
N GLU A 88 2.77 -12.77 21.34
CA GLU A 88 3.45 -13.85 22.04
C GLU A 88 2.65 -14.16 23.30
N PRO A 89 2.24 -15.42 23.53
CA PRO A 89 1.58 -15.77 24.77
C PRO A 89 2.55 -15.42 25.91
N LEU A 90 2.10 -14.58 26.84
CA LEU A 90 2.83 -14.28 28.06
C LEU A 90 3.29 -15.61 28.64
N LYS A 91 4.61 -15.82 28.75
CA LYS A 91 5.15 -17.00 29.42
C LYS A 91 4.42 -17.11 30.75
N PRO A 92 3.71 -18.23 31.03
CA PRO A 92 3.11 -18.42 32.33
C PRO A 92 4.25 -18.35 33.34
N GLN A 93 4.24 -17.34 34.20
CA GLN A 93 5.09 -17.34 35.38
C GLN A 93 4.55 -18.48 36.25
N SER A 94 5.18 -19.65 36.18
CA SER A 94 4.83 -20.80 37.00
C SER A 94 5.28 -20.52 38.43
N MET A 95 4.57 -19.65 39.14
CA MET A 95 4.66 -19.58 40.58
C MET A 95 3.83 -20.74 41.14
N THR A 96 4.42 -21.46 42.09
CA THR A 96 3.66 -22.45 42.85
C THR A 96 2.65 -21.74 43.73
N VAL A 97 1.47 -22.36 43.92
CA VAL A 97 0.40 -21.80 44.76
C VAL A 97 0.94 -21.38 46.13
N MET A 98 1.89 -22.14 46.69
CA MET A 98 2.54 -21.85 47.98
C MET A 98 3.33 -20.54 47.99
N GLU A 99 3.98 -20.16 46.89
CA GLU A 99 4.70 -18.87 46.78
C GLU A 99 3.74 -17.69 46.78
N ILE A 100 2.54 -17.86 46.21
CA ILE A 100 1.49 -16.82 46.19
C ILE A 100 0.92 -16.59 47.61
N TRP A 101 0.70 -17.66 48.37
CA TRP A 101 0.16 -17.56 49.74
C TRP A 101 1.17 -17.03 50.77
N ASN A 102 2.47 -17.21 50.51
CA ASN A 102 3.53 -16.78 51.41
C ASN A 102 4.07 -15.39 51.10
N MET A 103 3.55 -14.70 50.08
CA MET A 103 3.97 -13.35 49.75
C MET A 103 3.37 -12.36 50.77
N PRO A 104 4.19 -11.67 51.58
CA PRO A 104 3.66 -10.65 52.50
C PRO A 104 3.06 -9.50 51.68
N PRO A 105 2.04 -8.79 52.19
CA PRO A 105 1.50 -7.61 51.51
C PRO A 105 2.62 -6.56 51.40
N THR A 106 3.24 -6.47 50.23
CA THR A 106 4.22 -5.43 49.93
C THR A 106 3.48 -4.09 49.83
N ASN A 107 3.60 -3.33 50.91
CA ASN A 107 3.55 -1.87 51.03
C ASN A 107 2.81 -1.14 49.89
N CYS A 108 1.57 -0.72 50.17
CA CYS A 108 0.87 0.28 49.37
C CYS A 108 1.74 1.55 49.32
N PRO A 109 2.07 2.11 48.15
CA PRO A 109 2.74 3.39 48.10
C PRO A 109 1.75 4.45 48.60
N VAL A 110 2.16 5.20 49.63
CA VAL A 110 1.45 6.37 50.18
C VAL A 110 1.63 7.57 49.27
#